data_AF-A0A7U2NQ32-F1
#
_entry.id   AF-A0A7U2NQ32-F1
#
_cell.length_a   1.000
_cell.length_b   1.000
_cell.length_c   1.000
_cell.angle_alpha   90.00
_cell.angle_beta   90.00
_cell.angle_gamma   90.00
#
_symmetry.space_group_name_H-M   'P 1'
#
loop_
_entity.id
_entity.type
_entity.pdbx_description
1 polymer ?
#
loop_
_entity_poly.entity_id
_entity_poly.type
_entity_poly.pdbx_seq_one_letter_code
_entity_poly.pdbx_strand_id
1 'polypeptide(L)'
;MRLTIFIALEITRALAWTHRRSGYVPGNDFGVPQNASFDYVIVGGGTAGLTLAYRLAENSTNTVAVIEAGGFYEQDNGNTSVVPAYCSRYGAFSEDSASQYPLVDWGFVTEAQEGLGGRRLHYGRGKTLGGRYG
;
A
#
# COMPACT_ATOMS: atom_id res chain seq x y z
N MET A 1 12.12 19.07 2.44
CA MET A 1 11.40 17.81 2.68
C MET A 1 11.79 16.83 1.58
N ARG A 2 12.35 15.65 1.93
CA ARG A 2 12.72 14.59 0.98
C ARG A 2 12.05 13.28 1.39
N LEU A 3 10.88 13.02 0.83
CA LEU A 3 10.13 11.77 0.98
C LEU A 3 10.10 11.06 -0.38
N THR A 4 10.41 9.77 -0.39
CA THR A 4 10.33 8.93 -1.58
C THR A 4 9.44 7.72 -1.27
N ILE A 5 8.47 7.44 -2.14
CA ILE A 5 7.51 6.34 -1.95
C ILE A 5 7.70 5.33 -3.08
N PHE A 6 7.90 4.08 -2.73
CA PHE A 6 8.09 2.99 -3.66
C PHE A 6 6.89 2.05 -3.59
N ILE A 7 6.25 1.82 -4.74
CA ILE A 7 5.20 0.82 -4.89
C ILE A 7 5.88 -0.47 -5.35
N ALA A 8 5.81 -1.52 -4.54
CA ALA A 8 6.51 -2.77 -4.76
C ALA A 8 5.86 -3.65 -5.84
N LEU A 9 4.72 -3.24 -6.42
CA LEU A 9 3.99 -4.00 -7.42
C LEU A 9 4.59 -3.89 -8.83
N GLU A 10 5.90 -4.03 -9.00
CA GLU A 10 6.56 -4.32 -10.30
C GLU A 10 7.97 -4.93 -10.12
N ILE A 11 8.11 -6.00 -9.32
CA ILE A 11 9.38 -6.73 -9.24
C ILE A 11 9.61 -7.64 -10.49
N THR A 12 8.61 -7.84 -11.36
CA THR A 12 8.71 -8.84 -12.44
C THR A 12 8.46 -8.32 -13.86
N ARG A 13 8.17 -7.04 -14.07
CA ARG A 13 7.94 -6.48 -15.42
C ARG A 13 8.56 -5.10 -15.63
N ALA A 14 9.87 -5.00 -15.40
CA ALA A 14 10.63 -3.84 -15.87
C ALA A 14 10.70 -3.78 -17.40
N LEU A 15 9.62 -3.31 -18.04
CA LEU A 15 9.62 -2.78 -19.39
C LEU A 15 9.01 -1.39 -19.37
N ALA A 16 9.91 -0.41 -19.46
CA ALA A 16 9.67 0.97 -19.89
C ALA A 16 8.93 1.91 -18.92
N TRP A 17 9.64 2.33 -17.86
CA TRP A 17 9.62 3.74 -17.47
C TRP A 17 11.03 4.20 -17.07
N THR A 18 11.85 4.52 -18.07
CA THR A 18 13.15 5.15 -17.84
C THR A 18 12.99 6.66 -17.84
N HIS A 19 13.08 7.28 -16.65
CA HIS A 19 13.74 8.59 -16.56
C HIS A 19 15.05 8.43 -15.81
N ARG A 20 16.15 8.60 -16.55
CA ARG A 20 17.51 8.61 -16.01
C ARG A 20 17.71 9.87 -15.16
N ARG A 21 18.29 9.74 -13.96
CA ARG A 21 19.61 10.30 -13.59
C ARG A 21 20.21 9.56 -12.38
N SER A 22 21.48 9.23 -12.51
CA SER A 22 22.36 8.75 -11.44
C SER A 22 22.50 9.81 -10.34
N GLY A 23 22.33 9.40 -9.08
CA GLY A 23 22.95 10.04 -7.92
C GLY A 23 22.18 11.14 -7.18
N TYR A 24 20.96 11.50 -7.57
CA TYR A 24 20.16 12.47 -6.81
C TYR A 24 18.68 12.29 -7.13
N VAL A 25 17.88 11.88 -6.15
CA VAL A 25 16.42 11.80 -6.26
C VAL A 25 15.82 12.99 -5.49
N PRO A 26 15.46 14.11 -6.15
CA PRO A 26 14.84 15.23 -5.46
C PRO A 26 13.34 15.00 -5.31
N GLY A 27 12.90 14.48 -4.16
CA GLY A 27 11.51 14.54 -3.68
C GLY A 27 10.44 13.76 -4.48
N ASN A 28 9.39 13.33 -3.78
CA ASN A 28 8.14 12.71 -4.26
C ASN A 28 8.26 11.77 -5.48
N ASP A 29 9.36 11.03 -5.57
CA ASP A 29 9.61 10.14 -6.70
C ASP A 29 8.92 8.80 -6.41
N PHE A 30 8.14 8.32 -7.38
CA PHE A 30 7.53 6.99 -7.37
C PHE A 30 8.36 6.09 -8.27
N GLY A 31 8.81 4.94 -7.76
CA GLY A 31 9.59 4.02 -8.58
C GLY A 31 10.07 2.77 -7.86
N VAL A 32 11.03 2.09 -8.47
CA VAL A 32 11.80 1.02 -7.82
C VAL A 32 13.14 1.63 -7.41
N PRO A 33 13.55 1.56 -6.14
CA PRO A 33 14.85 2.07 -5.76
C PRO A 33 15.93 1.28 -6.49
N GLN A 34 16.89 1.99 -7.09
CA GLN A 34 18.19 1.39 -7.39
C GLN A 34 18.96 1.20 -6.06
N ASN A 35 20.28 0.97 -6.11
CA ASN A 35 21.11 0.90 -4.91
C ASN A 35 21.15 2.28 -4.19
N ALA A 36 20.14 2.56 -3.37
CA ALA A 36 19.89 3.83 -2.70
C ALA A 36 19.82 3.63 -1.18
N SER A 37 20.34 4.61 -0.43
CA SER A 37 20.34 4.62 1.03
C SER A 37 19.45 5.74 1.57
N PHE A 38 18.72 5.44 2.64
CA PHE A 38 17.86 6.39 3.35
C PHE A 38 18.15 6.29 4.85
N ASP A 39 17.95 7.39 5.58
CA ASP A 39 18.08 7.40 7.04
C ASP A 39 16.96 6.56 7.70
N TYR A 40 15.78 6.54 7.06
CA TYR A 40 14.64 5.75 7.50
C TYR A 40 13.99 5.02 6.33
N VAL A 41 13.67 3.74 6.54
CA VAL A 41 12.87 2.93 5.62
C VAL A 41 11.62 2.44 6.35
N ILE A 42 10.45 2.82 5.84
CA ILE A 42 9.15 2.46 6.37
C ILE A 42 8.53 1.42 5.44
N VAL A 43 8.24 0.23 5.98
CA VAL A 43 7.58 -0.83 5.23
C VAL A 43 6.08 -0.79 5.56
N GLY A 44 5.26 -0.51 4.56
CA GLY A 44 3.82 -0.28 4.65
C GLY A 44 3.49 1.21 4.64
N GLY A 45 2.99 1.69 3.50
CA GLY A 45 2.40 3.02 3.29
C GLY A 45 0.94 3.10 3.74
N GLY A 46 0.58 2.44 4.84
CA GLY A 46 -0.75 2.55 5.45
C GLY A 46 -0.91 3.80 6.32
N THR A 47 -2.05 3.93 7.01
CA THR A 47 -2.37 5.08 7.87
C THR A 47 -1.24 5.45 8.86
N ALA A 48 -0.69 4.48 9.57
CA ALA A 48 0.41 4.72 10.50
C ALA A 48 1.74 5.02 9.78
N GLY A 49 2.05 4.28 8.72
CA GLY A 49 3.30 4.40 7.98
C GLY A 49 3.45 5.77 7.30
N LEU A 50 2.41 6.25 6.62
CA LEU A 50 2.43 7.59 6.01
C LEU A 50 2.44 8.71 7.04
N THR A 51 1.73 8.55 8.17
CA THR A 51 1.78 9.52 9.26
C THR A 51 3.21 9.64 9.81
N LEU A 52 3.87 8.51 10.06
CA LEU A 52 5.25 8.49 10.53
C LEU A 52 6.22 9.06 9.49
N ALA A 53 6.06 8.68 8.22
CA ALA A 53 6.89 9.15 7.12
C ALA A 53 6.84 10.67 7.00
N TYR A 54 5.64 11.24 7.09
CA TYR A 54 5.42 12.68 7.06
C TYR A 54 6.16 13.37 8.22
N ARG A 55 5.99 12.89 9.45
CA ARG A 55 6.65 13.46 10.64
C ARG A 55 8.18 13.39 10.58
N LEU A 56 8.73 12.27 10.11
CA LEU A 56 10.18 12.12 9.96
C LEU A 56 10.74 13.04 8.86
N ALA A 57 9.97 13.27 7.79
CA ALA A 57 10.36 14.12 6.67
C ALA A 57 10.19 15.63 6.94
N GLU A 58 9.47 16.04 7.99
CA GLU A 58 9.40 17.43 8.46
C GLU A 58 10.79 17.95 8.84
N ASN A 59 11.67 17.09 9.36
CA ASN A 59 13.08 17.43 9.51
C ASN A 59 13.80 17.33 8.17
N SER A 60 14.32 18.46 7.68
CA SER A 60 14.98 18.58 6.38
C SER A 60 16.31 17.83 6.26
N THR A 61 16.90 17.39 7.37
CA THR A 61 18.13 16.58 7.37
C THR A 61 17.87 15.12 7.09
N ASN A 62 16.64 14.64 7.32
CA ASN A 62 16.29 13.23 7.17
C ASN A 62 15.94 12.89 5.71
N THR A 63 16.31 11.68 5.30
CA THR A 63 15.85 11.02 4.08
C THR A 63 14.97 9.83 4.45
N VAL A 64 13.75 9.78 3.91
CA VAL A 64 12.75 8.76 4.28
C VAL A 64 12.26 8.05 3.02
N ALA A 65 12.35 6.73 3.03
CA ALA A 65 11.72 5.85 2.05
C ALA A 65 10.49 5.16 2.63
N VAL A 66 9.42 5.06 1.86
CA VAL A 66 8.25 4.22 2.16
C VAL A 66 8.16 3.14 1.10
N ILE A 67 7.92 1.90 1.49
CA ILE A 67 7.70 0.77 0.59
C ILE A 67 6.28 0.25 0.83
N GLU A 68 5.41 0.34 -0.16
CA GLU A 68 4.03 -0.14 -0.10
C GLU A 68 3.81 -1.28 -1.10
N ALA A 69 3.11 -2.33 -0.69
CA ALA A 69 2.90 -3.52 -1.52
C ALA A 69 1.76 -3.35 -2.53
N GLY A 70 0.77 -2.52 -2.21
CA GLY A 70 -0.31 -2.14 -3.11
C GLY A 70 0.03 -0.95 -4.01
N GLY A 71 -0.82 -0.70 -5.00
CA GLY A 71 -0.72 0.48 -5.85
C GLY A 71 -1.50 1.67 -5.29
N PHE A 72 -2.04 2.48 -6.20
CA PHE A 72 -2.87 3.64 -5.87
C PHE A 72 -4.34 3.24 -5.89
N TYR A 73 -5.07 3.54 -4.82
CA TYR A 73 -6.47 3.13 -4.70
C TYR A 73 -7.36 3.73 -5.80
N GLU A 74 -7.03 4.92 -6.32
CA GLU A 74 -7.76 5.57 -7.41
C GLU A 74 -7.62 4.81 -8.73
N GLN A 75 -6.47 4.14 -8.93
CA GLN A 75 -6.17 3.39 -10.15
C GLN A 75 -6.64 1.94 -10.02
N ASP A 76 -6.34 1.30 -8.89
CA ASP A 76 -6.56 -0.12 -8.68
C ASP A 76 -8.02 -0.47 -8.33
N ASN A 77 -8.82 0.52 -7.90
CA ASN A 77 -10.16 0.30 -7.37
C ASN A 77 -11.22 1.29 -7.88
N GLY A 78 -10.79 2.29 -8.65
CA GLY A 78 -11.63 3.32 -9.23
C GLY A 78 -12.53 4.02 -8.21
N ASN A 79 -13.79 4.26 -8.59
CA ASN A 79 -14.76 4.95 -7.72
C ASN A 79 -15.04 4.23 -6.41
N THR A 80 -14.72 2.94 -6.29
CA THR A 80 -15.09 2.12 -5.14
C THR A 80 -14.30 2.50 -3.88
N SER A 81 -13.11 3.07 -4.01
CA SER A 81 -12.34 3.63 -2.88
C SER A 81 -12.63 5.12 -2.63
N VAL A 82 -13.10 5.85 -3.66
CA VAL A 82 -13.26 7.31 -3.58
C VAL A 82 -14.64 7.71 -3.06
N VAL A 83 -15.69 6.96 -3.41
CA VAL A 83 -17.07 7.31 -3.06
C VAL A 83 -17.46 6.64 -1.73
N PRO A 84 -17.78 7.41 -0.67
CA PRO A 84 -18.05 6.85 0.67
C PRO A 84 -19.18 5.80 0.71
N ALA A 85 -20.16 5.90 -0.19
CA ALA A 85 -21.28 4.96 -0.28
C ALA A 85 -20.86 3.51 -0.55
N TYR A 86 -19.63 3.28 -1.05
CA TYR A 86 -19.11 1.96 -1.35
C TYR A 86 -18.32 1.32 -0.21
N CYS A 87 -18.19 1.95 0.96
CA CYS A 87 -17.40 1.42 2.07
C CYS A 87 -17.84 0.02 2.53
N SER A 88 -19.13 -0.31 2.41
CA SER A 88 -19.69 -1.62 2.78
C SER A 88 -19.29 -2.75 1.84
N ARG A 89 -18.78 -2.44 0.64
CA ARG A 89 -18.34 -3.44 -0.34
C ARG A 89 -17.09 -4.22 0.09
N TYR A 90 -16.25 -3.65 0.94
CA TYR A 90 -15.06 -4.33 1.50
C TYR A 90 -15.35 -5.05 2.81
N GLY A 91 -16.59 -5.46 3.00
CA GLY A 91 -17.05 -6.18 4.17
C GLY A 91 -16.47 -7.60 4.26
N ALA A 92 -16.19 -8.02 5.49
CA ALA A 92 -15.59 -9.30 5.85
C ALA A 92 -16.67 -10.31 6.26
N PHE A 93 -17.58 -10.65 5.35
CA PHE A 93 -18.81 -11.39 5.69
C PHE A 93 -18.82 -12.86 5.27
N SER A 94 -17.95 -13.27 4.34
CA SER A 94 -17.77 -14.67 3.93
C SER A 94 -16.35 -14.92 3.46
N GLU A 95 -15.91 -16.18 3.36
CA GLU A 95 -14.63 -16.54 2.75
C GLU A 95 -14.54 -16.09 1.28
N ASP A 96 -15.65 -16.17 0.55
CA ASP A 96 -15.74 -15.79 -0.87
C ASP A 96 -15.47 -14.29 -1.13
N SER A 97 -15.64 -13.42 -0.13
CA SER A 97 -15.36 -11.99 -0.31
C SER A 97 -13.86 -11.69 -0.42
N ALA A 98 -12.99 -12.63 0.02
CA ALA A 98 -11.55 -12.44 0.02
C ALA A 98 -10.94 -12.27 -1.38
N SER A 99 -11.58 -12.81 -2.42
CA SER A 99 -11.10 -12.72 -3.80
C SER A 99 -11.76 -11.61 -4.64
N GLN A 100 -12.68 -10.83 -4.06
CA GLN A 100 -13.45 -9.83 -4.83
C GLN A 100 -12.60 -8.62 -5.25
N TYR A 101 -11.58 -8.28 -4.47
CA TYR A 101 -10.78 -7.07 -4.65
C TYR A 101 -9.28 -7.35 -4.58
N PRO A 102 -8.72 -8.22 -5.46
CA PRO A 102 -7.36 -8.75 -5.31
C PRO A 102 -6.24 -7.70 -5.47
N LEU A 103 -6.55 -6.55 -6.07
CA LEU A 103 -5.59 -5.45 -6.22
C LEU A 103 -5.46 -4.62 -4.95
N VAL A 104 -6.52 -4.50 -4.14
CA VAL A 104 -6.59 -3.62 -2.95
C VAL A 104 -6.85 -4.35 -1.63
N ASP A 105 -7.04 -5.66 -1.65
CA ASP A 105 -7.18 -6.49 -0.47
C ASP A 105 -6.11 -7.59 -0.46
N TRP A 106 -5.58 -7.90 0.72
CA TRP A 106 -4.63 -8.99 0.91
C TRP A 106 -5.27 -10.39 0.78
N GLY A 107 -6.60 -10.49 0.86
CA GLY A 107 -7.34 -11.74 0.71
C GLY A 107 -7.14 -12.70 1.86
N PHE A 108 -6.81 -12.21 3.06
CA PHE A 108 -6.64 -13.07 4.23
C PHE A 108 -7.97 -13.71 4.63
N VAL A 109 -7.92 -14.99 5.00
CA VAL A 109 -9.07 -15.72 5.51
C VAL A 109 -8.67 -16.35 6.83
N THR A 110 -9.55 -16.27 7.83
CA THR A 110 -9.31 -16.93 9.12
C THR A 110 -9.28 -18.45 8.95
N GLU A 111 -8.71 -19.14 9.94
CA GLU A 111 -9.00 -20.55 10.14
C GLU A 111 -10.49 -20.75 10.52
N ALA A 112 -10.96 -21.99 10.48
CA ALA A 112 -12.33 -22.32 10.86
C ALA A 112 -12.57 -21.96 12.34
N GLN A 113 -13.57 -21.13 12.60
CA GLN A 113 -13.88 -20.66 13.95
C GLN A 113 -14.98 -21.51 14.58
N GLU A 114 -14.66 -22.22 15.66
CA GLU A 114 -15.63 -23.08 16.38
C GLU A 114 -16.86 -22.27 16.84
N GLY A 115 -16.63 -21.09 17.44
CA GLY A 115 -17.69 -20.18 17.89
C GLY A 115 -18.55 -19.59 16.77
N LEU A 116 -18.21 -19.83 15.50
CA LEU A 116 -18.98 -19.42 14.34
C LEU A 116 -19.49 -20.62 13.51
N GLY A 117 -19.55 -21.81 14.10
CA GLY A 117 -20.03 -23.03 13.45
C GLY A 117 -19.07 -23.58 12.39
N GLY A 118 -17.76 -23.41 12.59
CA GLY A 118 -16.73 -23.84 11.65
C GLY A 118 -16.57 -22.92 10.43
N ARG A 119 -17.25 -21.77 10.41
CA ARG A 119 -17.11 -20.80 9.33
C ARG A 119 -15.71 -20.19 9.31
N ARG A 120 -15.26 -19.89 8.10
CA ARG A 120 -14.08 -19.10 7.80
C ARG A 120 -14.53 -17.73 7.32
N LEU A 121 -13.87 -16.68 7.79
CA LEU A 121 -14.23 -15.31 7.44
C LEU A 121 -13.08 -14.65 6.71
N HIS A 122 -13.40 -13.88 5.66
CA HIS A 122 -12.46 -12.93 5.09
C HIS A 122 -12.04 -11.92 6.16
N TYR A 123 -10.75 -11.60 6.21
CA TYR A 123 -10.17 -10.62 7.09
C TYR A 123 -9.59 -9.48 6.26
N GLY A 124 -10.47 -8.62 5.76
CA GLY A 124 -10.12 -7.54 4.85
C GLY A 124 -9.04 -6.61 5.39
N ARG A 125 -7.95 -6.51 4.64
CA ARG A 125 -6.82 -5.62 4.93
C ARG A 125 -6.44 -4.89 3.64
N GLY A 126 -6.40 -3.56 3.72
CA GLY A 126 -6.03 -2.72 2.59
C GLY A 126 -4.61 -3.01 2.12
N LYS A 127 -4.49 -3.27 0.82
CA LYS A 127 -3.26 -3.44 0.06
C LYS A 127 -3.18 -2.31 -0.96
N THR A 128 -2.95 -1.10 -0.47
CA THR A 128 -2.90 0.13 -1.27
C THR A 128 -2.22 1.23 -0.47
N LEU A 129 -1.70 2.25 -1.15
CA LEU A 129 -1.23 3.46 -0.50
C LEU A 129 -2.37 4.10 0.32
N GLY A 130 -2.12 4.42 1.59
CA GLY A 130 -3.15 4.81 2.57
C GLY A 130 -3.69 3.64 3.42
N GLY A 131 -3.49 2.40 2.97
CA GLY A 131 -3.91 1.19 3.67
C GLY A 131 -5.42 1.00 3.66
N ARG A 132 -6.02 0.61 4.79
CA ARG A 132 -7.47 0.33 4.90
C ARG A 132 -8.36 1.57 4.75
N TYR A 133 -7.80 2.77 4.89
CA TYR A 133 -8.52 4.04 4.80
C TYR A 133 -8.04 4.91 3.62
N GLY A 134 -7.31 4.30 2.67
CA GLY A 134 -6.98 4.90 1.39
C GLY A 134 -8.23 4.99 0.51
#